data_AF-A0A2V9DU58-F1
#
_entry.id   AF-A0A2V9DU58-F1
#
_cell.length_a   1.000
_cell.length_b   1.000
_cell.length_c   1.000
_cell.angle_alpha   90.00
_cell.angle_beta   90.00
_cell.angle_gamma   90.00
#
_symmetry.space_group_name_H-M   'P 1'
#
loop_
_entity.id
_entity.type
_entity.pdbx_description
1 polymer ?
#
loop_
_entity_poly.entity_id
_entity_poly.type
_entity_poly.pdbx_seq_one_letter_code
_entity_poly.pdbx_strand_id
1 'polypeptide(L)'
;PNSPSTIALSGTGVQPQLSVVPPSASFGNVLVGSTGVQNFTLTNSGGASLTIAQGNFTGAGLSISGLTFPLTLAAGQSSTLSVQFA
;
A
#
# COMPACT_ATOMS: atom_id res chain seq x y z
N PRO A 1 28.98 48.34 -3.85
CA PRO A 1 28.59 47.41 -4.94
C PRO A 1 27.93 46.14 -4.35
N ASN A 2 26.65 45.98 -4.69
CA ASN A 2 25.87 44.73 -4.81
C ASN A 2 26.16 43.54 -3.86
N SER A 3 25.39 43.47 -2.78
CA SER A 3 24.95 42.22 -2.15
C SER A 3 23.47 42.36 -1.79
N PRO A 4 22.65 41.29 -1.90
CA PRO A 4 23.10 39.89 -1.81
C PRO A 4 22.90 39.05 -3.08
N SER A 5 23.77 38.06 -3.27
CA SER A 5 23.56 36.93 -4.19
C SER A 5 22.55 35.96 -3.57
N THR A 6 21.42 35.75 -4.24
CA THR A 6 20.41 34.76 -3.88
C THR A 6 20.83 33.37 -4.36
N ILE A 7 21.20 32.47 -3.45
CA ILE A 7 21.36 31.04 -3.75
C ILE A 7 19.96 30.42 -3.76
N ALA A 8 19.50 29.96 -4.92
CA ALA A 8 18.25 29.22 -5.01
C ALA A 8 18.46 27.80 -4.45
N LEU A 9 17.95 27.54 -3.25
CA LEU A 9 17.85 26.20 -2.67
C LEU A 9 16.56 25.56 -3.16
N SER A 10 16.66 24.60 -4.07
CA SER A 10 15.54 23.70 -4.39
C SER A 10 15.65 22.44 -3.54
N GLY A 11 14.57 22.12 -2.83
CA GLY A 11 14.39 20.85 -2.15
C GLY A 11 13.09 20.24 -2.64
N THR A 12 13.14 19.03 -3.19
CA THR A 12 11.94 18.26 -3.50
C THR A 12 11.50 17.53 -2.23
N GLY A 13 10.33 17.90 -1.70
CA GLY A 13 9.71 17.16 -0.60
C GLY A 13 9.35 15.75 -1.07
N VAL A 14 10.01 14.73 -0.54
CA VAL A 14 9.66 13.34 -0.78
C VAL A 14 8.59 12.91 0.21
N GLN A 15 7.36 12.73 -0.27
CA GLN A 15 6.26 12.19 0.52
C GLN A 15 6.05 10.70 0.18
N PRO A 16 5.78 9.82 1.16
CA PRO A 16 5.35 8.46 0.87
C PRO A 16 3.93 8.51 0.29
N GLN A 17 3.67 7.74 -0.77
CA GLN A 17 2.37 7.68 -1.42
C GLN A 17 1.99 6.22 -1.62
N LEU A 18 0.93 5.78 -0.94
CA LEU A 18 0.41 4.42 -1.08
C LEU A 18 -0.61 4.37 -2.20
N SER A 19 -0.40 3.46 -3.15
CA SER A 19 -1.37 3.09 -4.17
C SER A 19 -1.75 1.62 -3.99
N VAL A 20 -3.04 1.31 -4.02
CA VAL A 20 -3.55 -0.06 -3.91
C VAL A 20 -4.32 -0.41 -5.17
N VAL A 21 -3.94 -1.52 -5.81
CA VAL A 21 -4.56 -1.97 -7.06
C VAL A 21 -4.88 -3.47 -6.98
N PRO A 22 -6.13 -3.87 -7.24
CA PRO A 22 -7.32 -3.02 -7.39
C PRO A 22 -7.76 -2.40 -6.04
N PRO A 23 -8.44 -1.24 -6.00
CA PRO A 23 -8.90 -0.63 -4.75
C PRO A 23 -10.10 -1.38 -4.12
N SER A 24 -10.81 -2.15 -4.93
CA SER A 24 -11.92 -3.00 -4.53
C SER A 24 -11.89 -4.25 -5.37
N ALA A 25 -12.25 -5.38 -4.77
CA ALA A 25 -12.42 -6.61 -5.52
C ALA A 25 -13.61 -7.39 -4.98
N SER A 26 -14.32 -8.04 -5.90
CA SER A 26 -15.53 -8.78 -5.61
C SER A 26 -15.21 -10.27 -5.60
N PHE A 27 -15.44 -10.94 -4.47
CA PHE A 27 -15.33 -12.40 -4.37
C PHE A 27 -16.45 -13.13 -5.13
N GLY A 28 -17.52 -12.43 -5.49
CA GLY A 28 -18.68 -13.01 -6.17
C GLY A 28 -19.45 -13.98 -5.28
N ASN A 29 -20.08 -14.98 -5.89
CA ASN A 29 -20.80 -16.03 -5.18
C ASN A 29 -19.81 -17.10 -4.71
N VAL A 30 -19.33 -16.99 -3.48
CA VAL A 30 -18.52 -18.04 -2.85
C VAL A 30 -19.46 -19.10 -2.29
N LEU A 31 -19.33 -20.34 -2.79
CA LEU A 31 -20.09 -21.49 -2.30
C LEU A 31 -19.75 -21.75 -0.83
N VAL A 32 -20.75 -22.10 -0.02
CA VAL A 32 -20.56 -22.48 1.39
C VAL A 32 -19.61 -23.66 1.47
N GLY A 33 -18.46 -23.49 2.15
CA GLY A 33 -17.39 -24.49 2.23
C GLY A 33 -16.28 -24.33 1.18
N SER A 34 -16.34 -23.31 0.33
CA SER A 34 -15.30 -22.95 -0.63
C SER A 34 -14.65 -21.63 -0.25
N THR A 35 -13.37 -21.45 -0.62
CA THR A 35 -12.62 -20.23 -0.33
C THR A 35 -12.38 -19.40 -1.58
N GLY A 36 -12.89 -18.16 -1.62
CA GLY A 36 -12.60 -17.20 -2.68
C GLY A 36 -11.31 -16.43 -2.37
N VAL A 37 -10.32 -16.44 -3.27
CA VAL A 37 -9.04 -15.74 -3.06
C VAL A 37 -8.92 -14.56 -4.01
N GLN A 38 -8.48 -13.43 -3.46
CA GLN A 38 -8.29 -12.20 -4.21
C GLN A 38 -7.01 -11.50 -3.80
N ASN A 39 -6.19 -11.17 -4.80
CA ASN A 39 -4.91 -10.52 -4.58
C ASN A 39 -5.04 -9.01 -4.79
N PHE A 40 -4.37 -8.24 -3.92
CA PHE A 40 -4.23 -6.80 -4.06
C PHE A 40 -2.75 -6.43 -3.94
N THR A 41 -2.33 -5.49 -4.77
CA THR A 41 -0.95 -5.01 -4.77
C THR A 41 -0.91 -3.62 -4.15
N LEU A 42 -0.15 -3.47 -3.08
CA LEU A 42 0.22 -2.18 -2.52
C LEU A 42 1.53 -1.73 -3.15
N THR A 43 1.57 -0.52 -3.66
CA THR A 43 2.76 0.08 -4.25
C THR A 43 3.01 1.41 -3.58
N ASN A 44 4.25 1.64 -3.15
CA ASN A 44 4.68 2.95 -2.71
C ASN A 44 5.10 3.77 -3.94
N SER A 45 4.16 4.50 -4.52
CA SER A 45 4.41 5.42 -5.63
C SER A 45 5.01 6.76 -5.19
N GLY A 46 5.32 6.90 -3.90
CA GLY A 46 5.93 8.10 -3.33
C GLY A 46 7.45 8.12 -3.48
N GLY A 47 8.04 9.27 -3.15
CA GLY A 47 9.49 9.45 -3.16
C GLY A 47 10.19 9.10 -1.84
N ALA A 48 9.44 8.78 -0.79
CA ALA A 48 9.96 8.42 0.54
C ALA A 48 9.52 7.01 0.95
N SER A 49 10.22 6.40 1.91
CA SER A 49 9.84 5.11 2.48
C SER A 49 8.51 5.20 3.22
N LEU A 50 7.60 4.29 2.91
CA LEU A 50 6.31 4.16 3.57
C LEU A 50 6.37 2.98 4.56
N THR A 51 6.06 3.26 5.82
CA THR A 51 5.89 2.20 6.84
C THR A 51 4.41 2.01 7.13
N ILE A 52 3.90 0.83 6.83
CA ILE A 52 2.54 0.42 7.14
C ILE A 52 2.58 -0.32 8.47
N ALA A 53 2.12 0.33 9.54
CA ALA A 53 2.16 -0.22 10.88
C ALA A 53 1.15 -1.35 11.09
N GLN A 54 -0.04 -1.23 10.48
CA GLN A 54 -1.14 -2.18 10.61
C GLN A 54 -2.17 -1.97 9.50
N GLY A 55 -2.81 -3.05 9.07
CA GLY A 55 -4.01 -3.03 8.23
C GLY A 55 -5.22 -3.49 9.05
N ASN A 56 -6.29 -2.69 9.05
CA ASN A 56 -7.55 -3.10 9.64
C ASN A 56 -8.42 -3.72 8.55
N PHE A 57 -8.81 -4.98 8.72
CA PHE A 57 -9.66 -5.69 7.79
C PHE A 57 -10.99 -6.00 8.48
N THR A 58 -12.08 -5.55 7.88
CA THR A 58 -13.42 -5.68 8.45
C THR A 58 -14.32 -6.45 7.48
N GLY A 59 -14.83 -7.59 7.91
CA GLY A 59 -15.82 -8.38 7.20
C GLY A 59 -15.88 -9.81 7.75
N ALA A 60 -17.08 -10.36 7.89
CA ALA A 60 -17.26 -11.74 8.34
C ALA A 60 -16.71 -12.70 7.28
N GLY A 61 -15.96 -13.72 7.69
CA GLY A 61 -15.37 -14.71 6.76
C GLY A 61 -14.14 -14.25 6.00
N LEU A 62 -13.63 -13.03 6.22
CA LEU A 62 -12.40 -12.53 5.58
C LEU A 62 -11.16 -12.89 6.40
N SER A 63 -10.20 -13.51 5.73
CA SER A 63 -8.85 -13.74 6.22
C SER A 63 -7.85 -13.12 5.24
N ILE A 64 -6.71 -12.67 5.74
CA ILE A 64 -5.64 -12.08 4.93
C ILE A 64 -4.33 -12.81 5.17
N SER A 65 -3.57 -12.98 4.10
CA SER A 65 -2.26 -13.61 4.09
C SER A 65 -1.34 -12.88 3.10
N GLY A 66 -0.04 -13.10 3.22
CA GLY A 66 0.97 -12.53 2.32
C GLY A 66 1.56 -11.19 2.76
N LEU A 67 0.96 -10.50 3.74
CA LEU A 67 1.57 -9.34 4.39
C LEU A 67 1.89 -9.61 5.85
N THR A 68 3.04 -9.11 6.28
CA THR A 68 3.43 -9.06 7.69
C THR A 68 3.62 -7.60 8.08
N PHE A 69 3.06 -7.21 9.21
CA PHE A 69 3.19 -5.86 9.75
C PHE A 69 4.18 -5.86 10.93
N PRO A 70 5.01 -4.81 11.10
CA PRO A 70 5.08 -3.61 10.27
C PRO A 70 5.77 -3.84 8.92
N LEU A 71 5.16 -3.34 7.84
CA LEU A 71 5.65 -3.50 6.47
C LEU A 71 6.29 -2.20 6.00
N THR A 72 7.55 -2.26 5.55
CA THR A 72 8.25 -1.07 5.00
C THR A 72 8.40 -1.21 3.50
N LEU A 73 7.76 -0.33 2.73
CA LEU A 73 7.95 -0.21 1.28
C LEU A 73 8.87 0.98 1.01
N ALA A 74 10.05 0.74 0.43
CA ALA A 74 10.87 1.83 -0.12
C ALA A 74 10.16 2.50 -1.32
N ALA A 75 10.66 3.66 -1.75
CA ALA A 75 10.12 4.35 -2.93
C ALA A 75 10.13 3.43 -4.16
N GLY A 76 8.98 3.29 -4.82
CA GLY A 76 8.79 2.40 -5.97
C GLY A 76 8.67 0.91 -5.64
N GLN A 77 8.73 0.50 -4.37
CA GLN A 77 8.51 -0.89 -4.00
C GLN A 77 7.02 -1.24 -3.98
N SER A 78 6.74 -2.52 -4.24
CA SER A 78 5.39 -3.08 -4.21
C SER A 78 5.37 -4.32 -3.31
N SER A 79 4.23 -4.57 -2.69
CA SER A 79 3.95 -5.75 -1.88
C SER A 79 2.56 -6.28 -2.21
N THR A 80 2.40 -7.59 -2.20
CA THR A 80 1.14 -8.24 -2.58
C THR A 80 0.49 -8.84 -1.35
N LEU A 81 -0.79 -8.55 -1.18
CA LEU A 81 -1.64 -9.10 -0.15
C LEU A 81 -2.65 -10.05 -0.81
N SER A 82 -2.95 -11.15 -0.14
CA SER A 82 -3.99 -12.09 -0.54
C SER A 82 -5.10 -12.06 0.50
N VAL A 83 -6.30 -11.68 0.10
CA VAL A 83 -7.52 -11.78 0.93
C VAL A 83 -8.25 -13.06 0.51
N GLN A 84 -8.69 -13.82 1.49
CA GLN A 84 -9.41 -15.06 1.31
C GLN A 84 -10.74 -14.99 2.07
N PHE A 85 -11.84 -15.25 1.39
CA PHE A 85 -13.19 -15.28 1.95
C PHE A 85 -13.66 -16.74 2.07
N ALA A 86 -14.13 -17.14 3.26
CA ALA A 86 -14.58 -18.50 3.61
C ALA A 86 -15.91 -18.47 4.38
#